data_AF-A0AAQ0Q4V4-F1
#
_entry.id   AF-A0AAQ0Q4V4-F1
#
_cell.length_a   1.000
_cell.length_b   1.000
_cell.length_c   1.000
_cell.angle_alpha   90.00
_cell.angle_beta   90.00
_cell.angle_gamma   90.00
#
_symmetry.space_group_name_H-M   'P 1'
#
loop_
_entity.id
_entity.type
_entity.pdbx_description
1 polymer ?
#
loop_
_entity_poly.entity_id
_entity_poly.type
_entity_poly.pdbx_seq_one_letter_code
_entity_poly.pdbx_strand_id
1 'polypeptide(L)'
;MRKLFTYVLVAAAAMAGFTSCSDDDNNDPQLFELPAESKTMTPSNGLTFVSNGQSLSDVTLQYVPAADGKSAILDIFGSNASRAESPVIAPGDVLPGAASVSINVTPKFEADRATFEGDAESTYCTFHYDGTITATTIQVNFTNIVMKNGVIISTLTFTDADVDHMLELTYNGAPLMGKTVSFKPDASDFKRAVLTLAGQALDLTDLLATAQLPVDLSKLSKIQTPGVIPGTSSFELPVVLGDDNTFSGSAETAFVTFNYEGQVASEKLVFNITEAKLKNAPLSENKWYVPHYFYNEDTWEYEGNPVHFVWESSAKFNIDLGGLVLPFPPADLVGIMLQMGLIPQDDNETASITQMISRSLKTIEFHPDGNIIAGYVENGKVGGPVIQSPAGLAQYVIASDGTLLLYLNPQAIIMNVMKAQNEAAKSRAIDFSKYQATIDGLAEMLARCVSEGFPITYANGIYKAATEEGEDSEFINTDDNLSVYANTEFILPILKAVAPIFNDEEVRQTIMNLAGQNEDFAAMAPMLDGILKSVPDVVEGTTKIEAGIILTKNEPIVSETPAE
;
A
#
# COMPACT_ATOMS: atom_id res chain seq x y z
N MET A 1 -24.54 -2.41 20.40
CA MET A 1 -24.12 -1.40 21.39
C MET A 1 -23.84 -2.03 22.76
N ARG A 2 -22.59 -1.91 23.23
CA ARG A 2 -22.14 -1.83 24.63
C ARG A 2 -22.41 -2.96 25.64
N LYS A 3 -23.17 -4.03 25.33
CA LYS A 3 -23.38 -5.16 26.28
C LYS A 3 -22.78 -6.51 25.87
N LEU A 4 -22.53 -6.79 24.59
CA LEU A 4 -21.86 -8.03 24.19
C LEU A 4 -20.37 -8.04 24.60
N PHE A 5 -19.72 -6.87 24.56
CA PHE A 5 -18.31 -6.71 24.97
C PHE A 5 -18.10 -6.83 26.49
N THR A 6 -19.07 -6.42 27.32
CA THR A 6 -18.97 -6.53 28.79
C THR A 6 -19.16 -7.97 29.28
N TYR A 7 -19.97 -8.79 28.61
CA TYR A 7 -20.15 -10.20 29.00
C TYR A 7 -18.97 -11.09 28.57
N VAL A 8 -18.27 -10.77 27.48
CA VAL A 8 -17.06 -11.50 27.08
C VAL A 8 -15.89 -11.17 28.02
N LEU A 9 -15.76 -9.92 28.48
CA LEU A 9 -14.74 -9.51 29.44
C LEU A 9 -14.97 -10.07 30.86
N VAL A 10 -16.23 -10.27 31.28
CA VAL A 10 -16.55 -10.89 32.58
C VAL A 10 -16.48 -12.44 32.52
N ALA A 11 -16.72 -13.05 31.36
CA ALA A 11 -16.53 -14.50 31.16
C ALA A 11 -15.04 -14.91 31.08
N ALA A 12 -14.18 -14.04 30.54
CA ALA A 12 -12.72 -14.26 30.53
C ALA A 12 -12.09 -14.12 31.94
N ALA A 13 -12.68 -13.29 32.81
CA ALA A 13 -12.21 -13.11 34.19
C ALA A 13 -12.69 -14.21 35.17
N ALA A 14 -13.60 -15.10 34.76
CA ALA A 14 -14.13 -16.17 35.61
C ALA A 14 -13.56 -17.57 35.31
N MET A 15 -12.69 -17.72 34.29
CA MET A 15 -12.08 -19.01 33.94
C MET A 15 -10.58 -19.12 34.31
N ALA A 16 -9.98 -18.08 34.86
CA ALA A 16 -8.65 -18.14 35.48
C ALA A 16 -8.81 -18.28 37.01
N GLY A 17 -9.18 -19.49 37.46
CA GLY A 17 -9.43 -19.76 38.88
C GLY A 17 -9.49 -21.24 39.23
N PHE A 18 -8.29 -21.84 39.34
CA PHE A 18 -7.93 -23.01 40.17
C PHE A 18 -8.07 -24.46 39.64
N THR A 19 -6.87 -25.10 39.69
CA THR A 19 -6.49 -26.52 39.92
C THR A 19 -6.79 -27.54 38.82
N SER A 20 -5.78 -27.96 38.06
CA SER A 20 -4.77 -29.00 38.37
C SER A 20 -5.33 -30.43 38.42
N CYS A 21 -5.04 -31.19 37.38
CA CYS A 21 -4.65 -32.60 37.53
C CYS A 21 -3.45 -32.83 36.62
N SER A 22 -2.43 -33.43 37.22
CA SER A 22 -1.13 -33.78 36.69
C SER A 22 -1.22 -34.58 35.40
N ASP A 23 -0.43 -34.20 34.40
CA ASP A 23 0.25 -35.18 33.56
C ASP A 23 1.73 -34.80 33.48
N ASP A 24 2.54 -35.66 34.08
CA ASP A 24 3.97 -35.75 33.88
C ASP A 24 4.23 -36.13 32.41
N ASP A 25 4.62 -35.18 31.57
CA ASP A 25 5.38 -35.51 30.36
C ASP A 25 6.40 -34.40 30.05
N ASN A 26 7.66 -34.78 30.19
CA ASN A 26 8.82 -33.93 30.34
C ASN A 26 9.41 -33.58 28.95
N ASN A 27 8.63 -32.88 28.11
CA ASN A 27 9.07 -32.47 26.77
C ASN A 27 8.50 -31.12 26.29
N ASP A 28 8.00 -30.27 27.20
CA ASP A 28 7.80 -28.85 26.88
C ASP A 28 9.19 -28.17 26.81
N PRO A 29 9.47 -27.33 25.79
CA PRO A 29 10.72 -26.58 25.76
C PRO A 29 10.83 -25.76 27.04
N GLN A 30 11.88 -26.01 27.82
CA GLN A 30 12.12 -25.28 29.06
C GLN A 30 12.27 -23.78 28.72
N LEU A 31 11.26 -23.01 29.07
CA LEU A 31 11.28 -21.56 28.89
C LEU A 31 12.30 -20.95 29.85
N PHE A 32 12.86 -19.81 29.46
CA PHE A 32 13.79 -19.04 30.27
C PHE A 32 13.18 -18.72 31.65
N GLU A 33 13.97 -18.87 32.71
CA GLU A 33 13.58 -18.48 34.07
C GLU A 33 14.30 -17.19 34.46
N LEU A 34 13.57 -16.26 35.09
CA LEU A 34 14.16 -15.02 35.60
C LEU A 34 15.24 -15.33 36.66
N PRO A 35 16.31 -14.51 36.76
CA PRO A 35 17.27 -14.63 37.84
C PRO A 35 16.60 -14.57 39.22
N ALA A 36 16.78 -15.60 40.05
CA ALA A 36 16.10 -15.68 41.35
C ALA A 36 16.68 -14.72 42.43
N GLU A 37 17.86 -14.16 42.19
CA GLU A 37 18.54 -13.27 43.13
C GLU A 37 18.54 -11.82 42.61
N SER A 38 18.42 -10.87 43.53
CA SER A 38 18.63 -9.46 43.22
C SER A 38 20.04 -9.22 42.70
N LYS A 39 20.18 -8.36 41.68
CA LYS A 39 21.47 -8.04 41.06
C LYS A 39 21.62 -6.54 40.86
N THR A 40 22.84 -6.05 41.01
CA THR A 40 23.21 -4.69 40.61
C THR A 40 23.96 -4.75 39.29
N MET A 41 23.44 -4.04 38.30
CA MET A 41 23.99 -3.99 36.95
C MET A 41 24.41 -2.57 36.57
N THR A 42 25.47 -2.47 35.78
CA THR A 42 26.09 -1.28 35.22
C THR A 42 26.54 -1.60 33.79
N PRO A 43 26.80 -0.59 32.94
CA PRO A 43 27.25 -0.84 31.57
C PRO A 43 28.51 -1.71 31.48
N SER A 44 29.36 -1.70 32.51
CA SER A 44 30.56 -2.54 32.57
C SER A 44 30.31 -4.01 32.94
N ASN A 45 29.11 -4.38 33.43
CA ASN A 45 28.82 -5.73 33.93
C ASN A 45 27.52 -6.34 33.38
N GLY A 46 27.10 -5.93 32.17
CA GLY A 46 26.00 -6.57 31.43
C GLY A 46 24.72 -5.75 31.32
N LEU A 47 24.70 -4.48 31.75
CA LEU A 47 23.60 -3.56 31.46
C LEU A 47 23.81 -2.91 30.07
N THR A 48 22.76 -2.84 29.26
CA THR A 48 22.67 -1.87 28.16
C THR A 48 21.48 -0.97 28.46
N PHE A 49 21.72 0.33 28.58
CA PHE A 49 20.67 1.30 28.87
C PHE A 49 20.66 2.39 27.81
N VAL A 50 19.51 2.58 27.17
CA VAL A 50 19.27 3.61 26.16
C VAL A 50 18.07 4.43 26.58
N SER A 51 18.18 5.75 26.52
CA SER A 51 17.08 6.67 26.80
C SER A 51 16.99 7.68 25.67
N ASN A 52 15.85 7.70 24.97
CA ASN A 52 15.63 8.52 23.78
C ASN A 52 16.75 8.38 22.72
N GLY A 53 17.18 7.14 22.46
CA GLY A 53 18.27 6.83 21.53
C GLY A 53 19.68 7.18 22.03
N GLN A 54 19.84 7.74 23.23
CA GLN A 54 21.13 8.01 23.83
C GLN A 54 21.55 6.86 24.76
N SER A 55 22.70 6.24 24.49
CA SER A 55 23.29 5.28 25.41
C SER A 55 23.90 6.00 26.61
N LEU A 56 23.45 5.64 27.82
CA LEU A 56 23.96 6.26 29.05
C LEU A 56 24.97 5.34 29.73
N SER A 57 26.19 5.83 29.91
CA SER A 57 27.30 5.04 30.47
C SER A 57 27.40 5.07 32.00
N ASP A 58 26.69 5.99 32.64
CA ASP A 58 26.76 6.31 34.07
C ASP A 58 25.47 5.95 34.81
N VAL A 59 24.85 4.83 34.41
CA VAL A 59 23.61 4.30 34.98
C VAL A 59 23.88 3.02 35.78
N THR A 60 23.17 2.87 36.88
CA THR A 60 23.12 1.65 37.69
C THR A 60 21.68 1.15 37.75
N LEU A 61 21.48 -0.14 37.48
CA LEU A 61 20.19 -0.82 37.60
C LEU A 61 20.23 -1.79 38.79
N GLN A 62 19.25 -1.73 39.67
CA GLN A 62 18.98 -2.76 40.65
C GLN A 62 17.80 -3.61 40.17
N TYR A 63 18.10 -4.88 39.88
CA TYR A 63 17.12 -5.89 39.55
C TYR A 63 16.61 -6.54 40.84
N VAL A 64 15.30 -6.53 41.05
CA VAL A 64 14.66 -7.15 42.20
C VAL A 64 13.60 -8.14 41.70
N PRO A 65 13.85 -9.47 41.77
CA PRO A 65 12.86 -10.45 41.37
C PRO A 65 11.69 -10.45 42.34
N ALA A 66 10.46 -10.59 41.82
CA ALA A 66 9.30 -10.81 42.65
C ALA A 66 9.24 -12.27 43.12
N ALA A 67 8.54 -12.50 44.23
CA ALA A 67 8.39 -13.83 44.82
C ALA A 67 7.60 -14.82 43.93
N ASP A 68 6.94 -14.33 42.88
CA ASP A 68 6.19 -15.15 41.92
C ASP A 68 7.09 -15.82 40.86
N GLY A 69 8.38 -15.43 40.79
CA GLY A 69 9.32 -15.89 39.76
C GLY A 69 8.99 -15.44 38.34
N LYS A 70 7.99 -14.57 38.16
CA LYS A 70 7.41 -14.16 36.87
C LYS A 70 7.48 -12.65 36.63
N SER A 71 7.66 -11.86 37.67
CA SER A 71 7.81 -10.41 37.56
C SER A 71 9.08 -9.91 38.25
N ALA A 72 9.48 -8.69 37.94
CA ALA A 72 10.62 -8.03 38.59
C ALA A 72 10.43 -6.52 38.65
N ILE A 73 11.13 -5.89 39.59
CA ILE A 73 11.28 -4.44 39.65
C ILE A 73 12.67 -4.09 39.15
N LEU A 74 12.74 -3.11 38.25
CA LEU A 74 13.99 -2.51 37.79
C LEU A 74 14.08 -1.10 38.34
N ASP A 75 14.90 -0.91 39.36
CA ASP A 75 15.21 0.42 39.91
C ASP A 75 16.46 0.96 39.23
N ILE A 76 16.31 2.06 38.49
CA ILE A 76 17.34 2.60 37.62
C ILE A 76 17.78 3.95 38.19
N PHE A 77 19.09 4.12 38.34
CA PHE A 77 19.71 5.29 38.97
C PHE A 77 20.81 5.85 38.08
N GLY A 78 20.77 7.15 37.80
CA GLY A 78 21.85 7.89 37.19
C GLY A 78 22.88 8.38 38.22
N SER A 79 23.94 9.01 37.74
CA SER A 79 25.08 9.43 38.57
C SER A 79 24.86 10.74 39.36
N ASN A 80 23.82 11.53 39.03
CA ASN A 80 23.51 12.81 39.68
C ASN A 80 22.05 12.89 40.10
N ALA A 81 21.76 13.62 41.18
CA ALA A 81 20.42 14.00 41.59
C ALA A 81 20.05 15.41 41.07
N SER A 82 19.86 15.59 39.76
CA SER A 82 19.26 16.84 39.27
C SER A 82 17.79 16.91 39.70
N ARG A 83 17.30 18.10 40.05
CA ARG A 83 15.93 18.36 40.55
C ARG A 83 15.15 19.40 39.73
N ALA A 84 15.72 19.84 38.62
CA ALA A 84 15.11 20.88 37.79
C ALA A 84 14.36 20.24 36.62
N GLU A 85 13.12 20.66 36.42
CA GLU A 85 12.35 20.33 35.23
C GLU A 85 13.10 20.86 33.99
N SER A 86 13.59 19.96 33.16
CA SER A 86 14.35 20.25 31.95
C SER A 86 13.98 19.23 30.88
N PRO A 87 13.72 19.65 29.62
CA PRO A 87 13.46 18.72 28.52
C PRO A 87 14.73 18.02 27.99
N VAL A 88 15.92 18.43 28.45
CA VAL A 88 17.19 17.80 28.12
C VAL A 88 17.55 16.75 29.16
N ILE A 89 17.92 15.55 28.72
CA ILE A 89 18.55 14.53 29.58
C ILE A 89 19.97 15.02 29.90
N ALA A 90 20.15 15.55 31.11
CA ALA A 90 21.45 16.05 31.56
C ALA A 90 22.38 14.89 31.94
N PRO A 91 23.72 15.08 31.91
CA PRO A 91 24.65 14.08 32.43
C PRO A 91 24.31 13.65 33.86
N GLY A 92 24.08 12.35 34.05
CA GLY A 92 23.68 11.75 35.32
C GLY A 92 22.17 11.65 35.58
N ASP A 93 21.32 12.14 34.67
CA ASP A 93 19.87 11.85 34.66
C ASP A 93 19.57 10.62 33.79
N VAL A 94 18.53 9.84 34.13
CA VAL A 94 18.08 8.67 33.34
C VAL A 94 16.93 9.02 32.40
N LEU A 95 16.17 10.04 32.79
CA LEU A 95 15.04 10.65 32.10
C LEU A 95 15.14 12.16 32.35
N PRO A 96 14.51 13.01 31.53
CA PRO A 96 14.62 14.47 31.69
C PRO A 96 14.21 14.94 33.09
N GLY A 97 15.14 15.57 33.80
CA GLY A 97 14.97 16.04 35.18
C GLY A 97 14.86 14.93 36.24
N ALA A 98 14.92 13.65 35.86
CA ALA A 98 14.79 12.52 36.76
C ALA A 98 16.09 11.69 36.82
N ALA A 99 16.70 11.73 38.00
CA ALA A 99 17.89 10.96 38.35
C ALA A 99 17.64 9.47 38.58
N SER A 100 16.38 9.09 38.82
CA SER A 100 16.02 7.70 39.11
C SER A 100 14.60 7.41 38.68
N VAL A 101 14.36 6.17 38.28
CA VAL A 101 13.01 5.67 37.98
C VAL A 101 12.91 4.19 38.32
N SER A 102 11.72 3.76 38.70
CA SER A 102 11.40 2.36 38.99
C SER A 102 10.33 1.89 38.03
N ILE A 103 10.58 0.77 37.35
CA ILE A 103 9.60 0.12 36.49
C ILE A 103 9.32 -1.30 36.97
N ASN A 104 8.05 -1.68 36.94
CA ASN A 104 7.61 -3.04 37.27
C ASN A 104 7.38 -3.80 35.97
N VAL A 105 8.14 -4.87 35.75
CA VAL A 105 8.10 -5.63 34.50
C VAL A 105 7.44 -6.99 34.72
N THR A 106 6.56 -7.38 33.79
CA THR A 106 6.00 -8.72 33.70
C THR A 106 6.38 -9.30 32.33
N PRO A 107 7.55 -9.96 32.23
CA PRO A 107 8.10 -10.35 30.94
C PRO A 107 7.33 -11.49 30.24
N LYS A 108 7.42 -11.50 28.91
CA LYS A 108 7.12 -12.65 28.05
C LYS A 108 8.35 -13.55 27.97
N PHE A 109 8.16 -14.86 28.13
CA PHE A 109 9.25 -15.83 28.22
C PHE A 109 9.50 -16.53 26.89
N GLU A 110 10.75 -16.53 26.45
CA GLU A 110 11.24 -17.26 25.28
C GLU A 110 12.22 -18.37 25.72
N ALA A 111 12.79 -19.11 24.78
CA ALA A 111 13.69 -20.22 25.10
C ALA A 111 15.00 -19.79 25.80
N ASP A 112 15.55 -18.62 25.44
CA ASP A 112 16.87 -18.14 25.89
C ASP A 112 16.85 -16.77 26.59
N ARG A 113 15.69 -16.11 26.64
CA ARG A 113 15.51 -14.77 27.19
C ARG A 113 14.09 -14.52 27.69
N ALA A 114 13.90 -13.40 28.36
CA ALA A 114 12.59 -12.81 28.58
C ALA A 114 12.55 -11.38 28.05
N THR A 115 11.46 -11.01 27.38
CA THR A 115 11.23 -9.67 26.83
C THR A 115 10.14 -8.96 27.61
N PHE A 116 10.25 -7.65 27.80
CA PHE A 116 9.24 -6.86 28.49
C PHE A 116 8.99 -5.54 27.77
N GLU A 117 7.77 -5.03 27.90
CA GLU A 117 7.35 -3.75 27.36
C GLU A 117 6.25 -3.16 28.26
N GLY A 118 6.10 -1.84 28.26
CA GLY A 118 5.02 -1.17 28.97
C GLY A 118 5.23 0.34 29.08
N ASP A 119 4.29 1.00 29.74
CA ASP A 119 4.31 2.45 29.95
C ASP A 119 4.52 2.78 31.42
N ALA A 120 5.24 3.86 31.69
CA ALA A 120 5.50 4.34 33.04
C ALA A 120 5.57 5.88 33.08
N GLU A 121 5.64 6.40 34.30
CA GLU A 121 5.85 7.82 34.54
C GLU A 121 6.95 8.07 35.57
N SER A 122 7.68 9.15 35.36
CA SER A 122 8.56 9.74 36.35
C SER A 122 7.88 10.94 37.01
N THR A 123 8.62 11.68 37.83
CA THR A 123 8.16 12.96 38.35
C THR A 123 7.84 13.97 37.23
N TYR A 124 8.57 13.94 36.11
CA TYR A 124 8.53 15.02 35.11
C TYR A 124 8.02 14.58 33.74
N CYS A 125 7.98 13.28 33.44
CA CYS A 125 7.60 12.79 32.12
C CYS A 125 6.85 11.47 32.18
N THR A 126 6.07 11.17 31.15
CA THR A 126 5.64 9.81 30.79
C THR A 126 6.61 9.24 29.76
N PHE A 127 6.73 7.92 29.68
CA PHE A 127 7.59 7.24 28.72
C PHE A 127 7.15 5.79 28.51
N HIS A 128 7.45 5.27 27.34
CA HIS A 128 7.38 3.84 27.04
C HIS A 128 8.72 3.19 27.37
N TYR A 129 8.70 1.95 27.84
CA TYR A 129 9.89 1.16 28.06
C TYR A 129 9.78 -0.21 27.41
N ASP A 130 10.89 -0.68 26.86
CA ASP A 130 11.05 -2.05 26.39
C ASP A 130 12.42 -2.60 26.81
N GLY A 131 12.56 -3.91 26.79
CA GLY A 131 13.84 -4.51 27.12
C GLY A 131 13.87 -6.03 27.10
N THR A 132 15.07 -6.55 27.37
CA THR A 132 15.36 -7.98 27.34
C THR A 132 16.20 -8.37 28.54
N ILE A 133 15.84 -9.47 29.18
CA ILE A 133 16.57 -10.10 30.28
C ILE A 133 17.13 -11.43 29.77
N THR A 134 18.43 -11.64 29.94
CA THR A 134 19.08 -12.94 29.75
C THR A 134 19.71 -13.39 31.06
N ALA A 135 20.35 -14.55 31.07
CA ALA A 135 21.05 -15.05 32.26
C ALA A 135 22.16 -14.09 32.76
N THR A 136 22.75 -13.29 31.86
CA THR A 136 23.93 -12.46 32.15
C THR A 136 23.77 -10.98 31.83
N THR A 137 22.74 -10.59 31.07
CA THR A 137 22.55 -9.22 30.60
C THR A 137 21.13 -8.73 30.83
N ILE A 138 20.98 -7.42 31.06
CA ILE A 138 19.71 -6.72 31.00
C ILE A 138 19.85 -5.57 30.00
N GLN A 139 18.92 -5.48 29.06
CA GLN A 139 18.78 -4.36 28.15
C GLN A 139 17.49 -3.61 28.52
N VAL A 140 17.58 -2.29 28.64
CA VAL A 140 16.43 -1.40 28.89
C VAL A 140 16.51 -0.23 27.92
N ASN A 141 15.39 0.07 27.28
CA ASN A 141 15.25 1.17 26.36
C ASN A 141 14.04 2.02 26.77
N PHE A 142 14.22 3.34 26.85
CA PHE A 142 13.13 4.30 27.06
C PHE A 142 12.87 5.10 25.79
N THR A 143 11.61 5.12 25.36
CA THR A 143 11.12 5.79 24.15
C THR A 143 9.83 6.56 24.46
N ASN A 144 9.30 7.27 23.46
CA ASN A 144 8.05 8.03 23.56
C ASN A 144 8.01 8.94 24.81
N ILE A 145 9.14 9.55 25.17
CA ILE A 145 9.24 10.39 26.36
C ILE A 145 8.55 11.72 26.10
N VAL A 146 7.58 12.04 26.96
CA VAL A 146 6.76 13.25 26.90
C VAL A 146 6.77 13.91 28.28
N MET A 147 7.20 15.16 28.35
CA MET A 147 7.18 15.93 29.60
C MET A 147 5.73 16.16 30.03
N LYS A 148 5.46 16.13 31.35
CA LYS A 148 4.13 16.39 31.93
C LYS A 148 3.61 17.81 31.64
N ASN A 149 4.49 18.72 31.25
CA ASN A 149 4.14 20.04 30.74
C ASN A 149 3.77 20.07 29.24
N GLY A 150 3.75 18.91 28.57
CA GLY A 150 3.37 18.76 27.17
C GLY A 150 4.51 18.83 26.15
N VAL A 151 5.76 19.05 26.58
CA VAL A 151 6.92 19.07 25.66
C VAL A 151 7.27 17.64 25.23
N ILE A 152 7.20 17.40 23.93
CA ILE A 152 7.59 16.13 23.31
C ILE A 152 9.09 16.19 23.00
N ILE A 153 9.85 15.23 23.52
CA ILE A 153 11.31 15.21 23.35
C ILE A 153 11.82 13.99 22.58
N SER A 154 10.98 12.97 22.46
CA SER A 154 11.27 11.78 21.66
C SER A 154 10.69 11.89 20.27
N THR A 155 11.25 11.11 19.35
CA THR A 155 10.61 10.92 18.05
C THR A 155 9.33 10.11 18.25
N LEU A 156 8.20 10.63 17.78
CA LEU A 156 6.92 9.92 17.76
C LEU A 156 6.54 9.64 16.31
N THR A 157 5.90 8.51 16.05
CA THR A 157 5.40 8.17 14.70
C THR A 157 3.90 7.98 14.78
N PHE A 158 3.16 8.74 13.97
CA PHE A 158 1.71 8.73 13.93
C PHE A 158 1.21 8.03 12.67
N THR A 159 0.15 7.24 12.80
CA THR A 159 -0.55 6.58 11.68
C THR A 159 -2.06 6.51 11.97
N ASP A 160 -2.87 6.37 10.92
CA ASP A 160 -4.33 6.27 11.02
C ASP A 160 -4.82 4.95 11.66
N ALA A 161 -3.93 3.96 11.78
CA ALA A 161 -4.24 2.66 12.38
C ALA A 161 -3.80 2.52 13.86
N ASP A 162 -2.94 3.40 14.36
CA ASP A 162 -2.41 3.35 15.73
C ASP A 162 -3.27 4.22 16.65
N VAL A 163 -3.94 3.58 17.62
CA VAL A 163 -4.82 4.26 18.57
C VAL A 163 -4.06 5.07 19.62
N ASP A 164 -2.81 4.72 19.89
CA ASP A 164 -1.97 5.39 20.87
C ASP A 164 -1.15 6.53 20.23
N HIS A 165 -0.99 6.52 18.90
CA HIS A 165 -0.38 7.60 18.11
C HIS A 165 -1.21 7.91 16.85
N MET A 166 -2.42 8.42 17.07
CA MET A 166 -3.39 8.65 15.99
C MET A 166 -2.97 9.79 15.06
N LEU A 167 -2.98 9.51 13.75
CA LEU A 167 -2.83 10.52 12.71
C LEU A 167 -4.19 10.94 12.13
N GLU A 168 -4.57 12.21 12.33
CA GLU A 168 -5.65 12.85 11.59
C GLU A 168 -5.06 13.75 10.50
N LEU A 169 -4.91 13.18 9.30
CA LEU A 169 -4.34 13.85 8.14
C LEU A 169 -5.42 14.21 7.12
N THR A 170 -5.45 15.49 6.72
CA THR A 170 -6.26 15.93 5.58
C THR A 170 -5.41 16.56 4.49
N TYR A 171 -5.85 16.40 3.24
CA TYR A 171 -5.26 17.00 2.05
C TYR A 171 -6.35 17.75 1.29
N ASN A 172 -6.25 19.08 1.23
CA ASN A 172 -7.29 19.99 0.76
C ASN A 172 -8.68 19.69 1.34
N GLY A 173 -8.72 19.35 2.62
CA GLY A 173 -9.95 19.05 3.37
C GLY A 173 -10.47 17.61 3.24
N ALA A 174 -9.88 16.78 2.37
CA ALA A 174 -10.22 15.36 2.29
C ALA A 174 -9.32 14.51 3.22
N PRO A 175 -9.85 13.53 3.96
CA PRO A 175 -9.04 12.61 4.75
C PRO A 175 -8.08 11.80 3.87
N LEU A 176 -6.82 11.65 4.31
CA LEU A 176 -5.81 10.87 3.59
C LEU A 176 -5.32 9.69 4.45
N MET A 177 -5.69 8.47 4.04
CA MET A 177 -5.39 7.23 4.76
C MET A 177 -4.10 6.54 4.27
N GLY A 178 -3.59 5.61 5.08
CA GLY A 178 -2.41 4.80 4.76
C GLY A 178 -1.14 5.65 4.72
N LYS A 179 -1.01 6.59 5.66
CA LYS A 179 0.11 7.52 5.77
C LYS A 179 0.74 7.41 7.15
N THR A 180 2.01 7.79 7.21
CA THR A 180 2.78 7.90 8.45
C THR A 180 3.38 9.28 8.54
N VAL A 181 3.39 9.85 9.73
CA VAL A 181 4.09 11.10 10.02
C VAL A 181 4.96 10.91 11.24
N SER A 182 6.27 11.04 11.07
CA SER A 182 7.20 11.02 12.21
C SER A 182 7.50 12.44 12.66
N PHE A 183 7.24 12.75 13.92
CA PHE A 183 7.59 14.02 14.57
C PHE A 183 8.92 13.85 15.30
N LYS A 184 9.96 14.56 14.85
CA LYS A 184 11.27 14.57 15.49
C LYS A 184 11.58 15.98 16.03
N PRO A 185 11.53 16.20 17.35
CA PRO A 185 11.89 17.49 17.94
C PRO A 185 13.40 17.75 17.81
N ASP A 186 13.78 19.02 17.70
CA ASP A 186 15.17 19.45 17.75
C ASP A 186 15.67 19.40 19.20
N ALA A 187 16.72 18.62 19.44
CA ALA A 187 17.29 18.43 20.78
C ALA A 187 17.92 19.71 21.38
N SER A 188 18.18 20.73 20.55
CA SER A 188 18.73 22.02 20.97
C SER A 188 17.67 23.13 21.12
N ASP A 189 16.51 22.95 20.50
CA ASP A 189 15.39 23.89 20.56
C ASP A 189 14.05 23.15 20.36
N PHE A 190 13.40 22.77 21.47
CA PHE A 190 12.14 22.03 21.44
C PHE A 190 10.94 22.82 20.88
N LYS A 191 11.12 24.09 20.49
CA LYS A 191 10.15 24.82 19.66
C LYS A 191 10.35 24.53 18.17
N ARG A 192 11.32 23.72 17.77
CA ARG A 192 11.57 23.32 16.39
C ARG A 192 11.47 21.81 16.27
N ALA A 193 10.97 21.34 15.14
CA ALA A 193 10.89 19.92 14.83
C ALA A 193 10.99 19.69 13.32
N VAL A 194 11.21 18.44 12.94
CA VAL A 194 11.08 17.97 11.56
C VAL A 194 9.98 16.91 11.53
N LEU A 195 8.97 17.13 10.70
CA LEU A 195 7.96 16.14 10.36
C LEU A 195 8.45 15.35 9.14
N THR A 196 8.54 14.02 9.25
CA THR A 196 8.79 13.15 8.09
C THR A 196 7.47 12.60 7.60
N LEU A 197 7.00 13.10 6.46
CA LEU A 197 5.74 12.70 5.85
C LEU A 197 6.00 11.52 4.90
N ALA A 198 5.37 10.37 5.10
CA ALA A 198 5.62 9.18 4.28
C ALA A 198 4.37 8.31 4.07
N GLY A 199 4.44 7.43 3.07
CA GLY A 199 3.48 6.36 2.88
C GLY A 199 3.65 5.26 3.93
N GLN A 200 2.55 4.72 4.45
CA GLN A 200 2.63 3.53 5.31
C GLN A 200 3.09 2.34 4.47
N ALA A 201 4.10 1.60 4.93
CA ALA A 201 4.56 0.41 4.22
C ALA A 201 3.39 -0.58 4.02
N LEU A 202 3.31 -1.12 2.81
CA LEU A 202 2.33 -2.14 2.45
C LEU A 202 2.93 -3.51 2.71
N ASP A 203 2.21 -4.32 3.49
CA ASP A 203 2.50 -5.73 3.69
C ASP A 203 1.41 -6.55 2.98
N LEU A 204 1.79 -7.27 1.93
CA LEU A 204 0.90 -8.15 1.18
C LEU A 204 0.98 -9.60 1.65
N THR A 205 1.79 -9.92 2.67
CA THR A 205 2.09 -11.31 3.06
C THR A 205 0.83 -12.04 3.47
N ASP A 206 -0.06 -11.42 4.26
CA ASP A 206 -1.33 -12.03 4.67
C ASP A 206 -2.30 -12.23 3.50
N LEU A 207 -2.39 -11.24 2.60
CA LEU A 207 -3.21 -11.34 1.39
C LEU A 207 -2.72 -12.51 0.51
N LEU A 208 -1.41 -12.63 0.34
CA LEU A 208 -0.77 -13.62 -0.52
C LEU A 208 -0.68 -15.01 0.12
N ALA A 209 -0.61 -15.09 1.46
CA ALA A 209 -0.62 -16.36 2.18
C ALA A 209 -1.93 -17.13 1.97
N THR A 210 -3.05 -16.43 1.80
CA THR A 210 -4.34 -17.07 1.46
C THR A 210 -4.31 -17.78 0.11
N ALA A 211 -3.40 -17.39 -0.80
CA ALA A 211 -3.29 -17.97 -2.14
C ALA A 211 -2.50 -19.31 -2.16
N GLN A 212 -1.89 -19.73 -1.04
CA GLN A 212 -1.11 -20.99 -0.91
C GLN A 212 -0.11 -21.24 -2.06
N LEU A 213 0.49 -20.17 -2.59
CA LEU A 213 1.39 -20.27 -3.72
C LEU A 213 2.76 -20.84 -3.25
N PRO A 214 3.35 -21.84 -3.93
CA PRO A 214 4.65 -22.40 -3.58
C PRO A 214 5.81 -21.50 -4.06
N VAL A 215 5.75 -20.21 -3.76
CA VAL A 215 6.75 -19.19 -4.13
C VAL A 215 7.05 -18.30 -2.93
N ASP A 216 8.29 -17.83 -2.84
CA ASP A 216 8.67 -16.86 -1.82
C ASP A 216 8.21 -15.47 -2.25
N LEU A 217 7.35 -14.86 -1.43
CA LEU A 217 6.80 -13.52 -1.65
C LEU A 217 7.28 -12.53 -0.56
N SER A 218 8.30 -12.89 0.21
CA SER A 218 8.87 -12.04 1.27
C SER A 218 9.33 -10.68 0.75
N LYS A 219 9.73 -10.57 -0.52
CA LYS A 219 10.03 -9.28 -1.17
C LYS A 219 8.85 -8.32 -1.26
N LEU A 220 7.62 -8.80 -1.06
CA LEU A 220 6.38 -8.01 -1.03
C LEU A 220 5.87 -7.73 0.40
N SER A 221 6.65 -8.08 1.43
CA SER A 221 6.26 -7.89 2.84
C SER A 221 6.39 -6.45 3.33
N LYS A 222 7.21 -5.61 2.68
CA LYS A 222 7.41 -4.19 3.05
C LYS A 222 7.63 -3.34 1.81
N ILE A 223 6.56 -3.06 1.09
CA ILE A 223 6.60 -2.18 -0.07
C ILE A 223 6.40 -0.73 0.40
N GLN A 224 7.34 0.15 0.09
CA GLN A 224 7.16 1.58 0.35
C GLN A 224 6.02 2.12 -0.53
N THR A 225 5.06 2.79 0.08
CA THR A 225 3.90 3.38 -0.63
C THR A 225 4.10 4.87 -0.88
N PRO A 226 3.26 5.51 -1.72
CA PRO A 226 3.37 6.94 -1.99
C PRO A 226 3.26 7.78 -0.71
N GLY A 227 4.03 8.86 -0.67
CA GLY A 227 4.03 9.82 0.43
C GLY A 227 2.74 10.64 0.54
N VAL A 228 2.77 11.62 1.44
CA VAL A 228 1.63 12.53 1.65
C VAL A 228 1.47 13.51 0.48
N ILE A 229 2.58 14.00 -0.08
CA ILE A 229 2.59 14.97 -1.18
C ILE A 229 2.80 14.23 -2.51
N PRO A 230 1.95 14.48 -3.54
CA PRO A 230 2.15 13.91 -4.87
C PRO A 230 3.58 14.07 -5.38
N GLY A 231 4.12 13.02 -5.99
CA GLY A 231 5.48 13.03 -6.54
C GLY A 231 6.59 12.75 -5.52
N THR A 232 6.25 12.40 -4.28
CA THR A 232 7.23 12.09 -3.23
C THR A 232 6.91 10.76 -2.54
N SER A 233 7.92 9.96 -2.24
CA SER A 233 7.79 8.79 -1.36
C SER A 233 7.91 9.20 0.12
N SER A 234 8.70 10.24 0.39
CA SER A 234 8.82 10.90 1.68
C SER A 234 9.18 12.38 1.53
N PHE A 235 8.78 13.20 2.49
CA PHE A 235 9.11 14.62 2.56
C PHE A 235 9.42 15.04 4.00
N GLU A 236 10.58 15.66 4.21
CA GLU A 236 10.94 16.27 5.49
C GLU A 236 10.45 17.72 5.54
N LEU A 237 9.57 18.02 6.49
CA LEU A 237 9.00 19.34 6.71
C LEU A 237 9.50 19.91 8.05
N PRO A 238 10.46 20.85 8.03
CA PRO A 238 10.84 21.59 9.23
C PRO A 238 9.68 22.49 9.68
N VAL A 239 9.37 22.45 10.98
CA VAL A 239 8.30 23.25 11.59
C VAL A 239 8.81 23.99 12.83
N VAL A 240 8.14 25.11 13.14
CA VAL A 240 8.31 25.85 14.39
C VAL A 240 6.97 25.78 15.14
N LEU A 241 7.04 25.38 16.41
CA LEU A 241 5.90 25.20 17.28
C LEU A 241 5.54 26.50 18.01
N GLY A 242 4.24 26.78 18.06
CA GLY A 242 3.63 27.78 18.93
C GLY A 242 3.59 27.33 20.39
N ASP A 243 2.82 28.03 21.21
CA ASP A 243 2.72 27.74 22.65
C ASP A 243 1.87 26.50 22.95
N ASP A 244 0.90 26.18 22.10
CA ASP A 244 0.03 25.01 22.23
C ASP A 244 0.45 23.84 21.31
N ASN A 245 1.74 23.73 21.00
CA ASN A 245 2.31 22.77 20.03
C ASN A 245 1.65 22.81 18.64
N THR A 246 1.10 23.97 18.28
CA THR A 246 0.56 24.23 16.95
C THR A 246 1.68 24.65 16.00
N PHE A 247 1.53 24.35 14.71
CA PHE A 247 2.47 24.78 13.69
C PHE A 247 1.70 25.11 12.41
N SER A 248 2.22 26.05 11.63
CA SER A 248 1.68 26.37 10.32
C SER A 248 2.74 27.03 9.44
N GLY A 249 2.51 27.01 8.14
CA GLY A 249 3.39 27.65 7.17
C GLY A 249 3.04 27.25 5.74
N SER A 250 4.01 27.50 4.85
CA SER A 250 3.94 27.09 3.45
C SER A 250 5.21 26.32 3.11
N ALA A 251 5.09 25.36 2.20
CA ALA A 251 6.19 24.57 1.72
C ALA A 251 5.98 24.17 0.26
N GLU A 252 7.02 23.62 -0.34
CA GLU A 252 6.97 23.11 -1.70
C GLU A 252 7.87 21.89 -1.89
N THR A 253 7.50 21.06 -2.85
CA THR A 253 8.31 19.98 -3.39
C THR A 253 8.75 20.34 -4.82
N ALA A 254 9.38 19.40 -5.52
CA ALA A 254 9.62 19.55 -6.96
C ALA A 254 8.32 19.76 -7.76
N PHE A 255 7.19 19.21 -7.29
CA PHE A 255 5.94 19.15 -8.04
C PHE A 255 4.80 19.97 -7.45
N VAL A 256 4.80 20.24 -6.15
CA VAL A 256 3.62 20.79 -5.43
C VAL A 256 4.02 21.99 -4.59
N THR A 257 3.17 23.02 -4.55
CA THR A 257 3.18 24.07 -3.53
C THR A 257 1.99 23.88 -2.61
N PHE A 258 2.14 24.09 -1.31
CA PHE A 258 1.05 23.91 -0.35
C PHE A 258 1.24 24.76 0.90
N ASN A 259 0.12 25.03 1.57
CA ASN A 259 0.10 25.49 2.95
C ASN A 259 -0.14 24.30 3.88
N TYR A 260 0.24 24.48 5.14
CA TYR A 260 0.02 23.48 6.15
C TYR A 260 -0.28 24.11 7.49
N GLU A 261 -1.05 23.39 8.28
CA GLU A 261 -1.28 23.68 9.69
C GLU A 261 -1.47 22.38 10.46
N GLY A 262 -1.15 22.39 11.74
CA GLY A 262 -1.36 21.22 12.58
C GLY A 262 -1.11 21.48 14.05
N GLN A 263 -1.37 20.46 14.84
CA GLN A 263 -1.13 20.44 16.27
C GLN A 263 -0.64 19.05 16.67
N VAL A 264 0.47 19.00 17.40
CA VAL A 264 1.05 17.75 17.88
C VAL A 264 0.83 17.60 19.39
N ALA A 265 0.35 16.43 19.78
CA ALA A 265 0.32 15.93 21.14
C ALA A 265 0.93 14.53 21.17
N SER A 266 1.17 13.99 22.37
CA SER A 266 1.76 12.65 22.52
C SER A 266 0.95 11.56 21.84
N GLU A 267 -0.37 11.62 21.97
CA GLU A 267 -1.27 10.55 21.50
C GLU A 267 -1.84 10.83 20.10
N LYS A 268 -1.68 12.05 19.59
CA LYS A 268 -2.39 12.51 18.40
C LYS A 268 -1.65 13.61 17.65
N LEU A 269 -1.59 13.47 16.34
CA LEU A 269 -1.20 14.51 15.41
C LEU A 269 -2.38 14.88 14.52
N VAL A 270 -2.84 16.12 14.60
CA VAL A 270 -3.75 16.71 13.62
C VAL A 270 -2.90 17.47 12.60
N PHE A 271 -2.99 17.11 11.33
CA PHE A 271 -2.20 17.73 10.28
C PHE A 271 -3.03 17.95 9.02
N ASN A 272 -3.15 19.22 8.62
CA ASN A 272 -3.92 19.63 7.46
C ASN A 272 -2.98 20.23 6.43
N ILE A 273 -3.05 19.67 5.23
CA ILE A 273 -2.45 20.25 4.04
C ILE A 273 -3.54 20.97 3.27
N THR A 274 -3.31 22.24 2.95
CA THR A 274 -4.30 23.12 2.33
C THR A 274 -3.68 23.88 1.18
N GLU A 275 -4.51 24.37 0.27
CA GLU A 275 -4.07 25.09 -0.94
C GLU A 275 -3.00 24.33 -1.74
N ALA A 276 -3.00 23.00 -1.66
CA ALA A 276 -2.04 22.19 -2.38
C ALA A 276 -2.32 22.30 -3.88
N LYS A 277 -1.28 22.62 -4.66
CA LYS A 277 -1.36 22.83 -6.10
C LYS A 277 -0.12 22.31 -6.82
N LEU A 278 -0.33 21.54 -7.87
CA LEU A 278 0.70 21.13 -8.80
C LEU A 278 1.31 22.36 -9.49
N LYS A 279 2.65 22.40 -9.56
CA LYS A 279 3.41 23.42 -10.30
C LYS A 279 3.22 23.30 -11.81
N ASN A 280 2.95 22.08 -12.30
CA ASN A 280 2.65 21.79 -13.69
C ASN A 280 1.41 20.88 -13.78
N ALA A 281 0.33 21.38 -14.37
CA ALA A 281 -0.97 20.71 -14.38
C ALA A 281 -1.76 20.94 -15.69
N PRO A 282 -1.19 20.58 -16.86
CA PRO A 282 -1.81 20.82 -18.16
C PRO A 282 -3.10 20.02 -18.36
N LEU A 283 -3.27 18.93 -17.62
CA LEU A 283 -4.47 18.09 -17.62
C LEU A 283 -5.57 18.62 -16.70
N SER A 284 -5.23 19.52 -15.78
CA SER A 284 -6.17 20.00 -14.77
C SER A 284 -7.29 20.85 -15.37
N GLU A 285 -8.38 21.03 -14.60
CA GLU A 285 -9.55 21.85 -14.96
C GLU A 285 -10.44 21.27 -16.07
N ASN A 286 -10.10 20.09 -16.60
CA ASN A 286 -10.93 19.37 -17.55
C ASN A 286 -11.58 18.15 -16.89
N LYS A 287 -12.92 18.09 -16.99
CA LYS A 287 -13.67 16.87 -16.75
C LYS A 287 -13.71 16.07 -18.04
N TRP A 288 -13.11 14.90 -18.00
CA TRP A 288 -13.07 13.98 -19.12
C TRP A 288 -14.13 12.91 -18.96
N TYR A 289 -14.76 12.54 -20.07
CA TYR A 289 -15.76 11.49 -20.14
C TYR A 289 -15.18 10.26 -20.81
N VAL A 290 -15.59 9.09 -20.34
CA VAL A 290 -15.32 7.84 -21.04
C VAL A 290 -16.33 7.72 -22.20
N PRO A 291 -15.87 7.48 -23.44
CA PRO A 291 -16.75 7.25 -24.57
C PRO A 291 -17.80 6.16 -24.28
N HIS A 292 -19.03 6.40 -24.71
CA HIS A 292 -20.08 5.39 -24.61
C HIS A 292 -19.91 4.37 -25.73
N TYR A 293 -19.64 3.11 -25.39
CA TYR A 293 -19.47 2.05 -26.37
C TYR A 293 -20.80 1.38 -26.68
N PHE A 294 -21.30 1.54 -27.91
CA PHE A 294 -22.57 0.98 -28.34
C PHE A 294 -22.55 0.58 -29.81
N TYR A 295 -23.48 -0.30 -30.19
CA TYR A 295 -23.76 -0.61 -31.59
C TYR A 295 -24.78 0.40 -32.11
N ASN A 296 -24.41 1.18 -33.12
CA ASN A 296 -25.30 2.11 -33.76
C ASN A 296 -26.07 1.40 -34.88
N GLU A 297 -27.38 1.23 -34.72
CA GLU A 297 -28.24 0.56 -35.71
C GLU A 297 -28.42 1.36 -37.00
N ASP A 298 -28.23 2.69 -36.97
CA ASP A 298 -28.33 3.54 -38.15
C ASP A 298 -27.10 3.42 -39.06
N THR A 299 -25.91 3.32 -38.46
CA THR A 299 -24.62 3.21 -39.18
C THR A 299 -24.14 1.76 -39.32
N TRP A 300 -24.72 0.83 -38.55
CA TRP A 300 -24.33 -0.58 -38.48
C TRP A 300 -22.89 -0.76 -37.99
N GLU A 301 -22.40 0.20 -37.20
CA GLU A 301 -21.04 0.28 -36.70
C GLU A 301 -21.03 0.40 -35.18
N TYR A 302 -19.97 -0.09 -34.55
CA TYR A 302 -19.72 0.18 -33.14
C TYR A 302 -19.07 1.56 -32.99
N GLU A 303 -19.63 2.37 -32.10
CA GLU A 303 -19.16 3.73 -31.83
C GLU A 303 -18.64 3.88 -30.39
N GLY A 304 -17.82 4.91 -30.16
CA GLY A 304 -17.36 5.30 -28.83
C GLY A 304 -16.46 4.28 -28.13
N ASN A 305 -15.45 3.74 -28.82
CA ASN A 305 -14.46 2.86 -28.22
C ASN A 305 -13.64 3.59 -27.11
N PRO A 306 -13.72 3.14 -25.84
CA PRO A 306 -12.98 3.74 -24.74
C PRO A 306 -11.56 3.15 -24.57
N VAL A 307 -11.15 2.20 -25.40
CA VAL A 307 -9.87 1.48 -25.24
C VAL A 307 -8.80 2.03 -26.17
N HIS A 308 -7.66 2.39 -25.60
CA HIS A 308 -6.42 2.62 -26.35
C HIS A 308 -5.60 1.33 -26.34
N PHE A 309 -5.45 0.68 -27.50
CA PHE A 309 -4.60 -0.50 -27.62
C PHE A 309 -3.83 -0.50 -28.93
N VAL A 310 -2.51 -0.65 -28.84
CA VAL A 310 -1.61 -0.77 -29.99
C VAL A 310 -0.69 -1.93 -29.71
N TRP A 311 -0.51 -2.83 -30.68
CA TRP A 311 0.50 -3.88 -30.59
C TRP A 311 1.04 -4.26 -31.96
N GLU A 312 2.28 -3.85 -32.22
CA GLU A 312 3.02 -4.14 -33.43
C GLU A 312 4.10 -5.19 -33.12
N SER A 313 4.08 -6.29 -33.87
CA SER A 313 5.11 -7.33 -33.81
C SER A 313 5.42 -7.89 -35.19
N SER A 314 6.68 -8.23 -35.43
CA SER A 314 7.07 -8.96 -36.63
C SER A 314 6.56 -10.41 -36.65
N ALA A 315 6.14 -10.93 -35.51
CA ALA A 315 5.55 -12.26 -35.35
C ALA A 315 4.03 -12.17 -35.11
N LYS A 316 3.33 -13.28 -35.38
CA LYS A 316 1.86 -13.38 -35.31
C LYS A 316 1.46 -14.47 -34.33
N PHE A 317 0.28 -14.32 -33.73
CA PHE A 317 -0.34 -15.39 -32.96
C PHE A 317 -0.94 -16.42 -33.90
N ASN A 318 -0.68 -17.69 -33.63
CA ASN A 318 -1.27 -18.79 -34.38
C ASN A 318 -2.50 -19.33 -33.65
N ILE A 319 -3.63 -19.39 -34.33
CA ILE A 319 -4.84 -20.05 -33.82
C ILE A 319 -5.00 -21.38 -34.57
N ASP A 320 -5.10 -22.49 -33.83
CA ASP A 320 -5.38 -23.80 -34.40
C ASP A 320 -6.88 -24.10 -34.35
N LEU A 321 -7.51 -24.18 -35.52
CA LEU A 321 -8.91 -24.53 -35.70
C LEU A 321 -9.06 -25.95 -36.24
N GLY A 322 -8.50 -26.94 -35.53
CA GLY A 322 -8.63 -28.36 -35.88
C GLY A 322 -7.75 -28.77 -37.06
N GLY A 323 -6.49 -28.33 -37.06
CA GLY A 323 -5.48 -28.61 -38.08
C GLY A 323 -5.31 -27.50 -39.12
N LEU A 324 -6.14 -26.45 -39.07
CA LEU A 324 -5.95 -25.21 -39.83
C LEU A 324 -5.34 -24.16 -38.90
N VAL A 325 -4.09 -23.77 -39.18
CA VAL A 325 -3.40 -22.72 -38.43
C VAL A 325 -3.61 -21.37 -39.11
N LEU A 326 -4.25 -20.44 -38.41
CA LEU A 326 -4.49 -19.07 -38.87
C LEU A 326 -3.59 -18.09 -38.12
N PRO A 327 -2.76 -17.29 -38.82
CA PRO A 327 -1.91 -16.30 -38.19
C PRO A 327 -2.62 -14.95 -38.03
N PHE A 328 -2.66 -14.41 -36.82
CA PHE A 328 -3.27 -13.12 -36.48
C PHE A 328 -2.22 -12.11 -36.00
N PRO A 329 -2.25 -10.86 -36.50
CA PRO A 329 -1.57 -9.75 -35.85
C PRO A 329 -1.99 -9.61 -34.38
N PRO A 330 -1.07 -9.24 -33.46
CA PRO A 330 -1.40 -9.11 -32.04
C PRO A 330 -2.53 -8.13 -31.73
N ALA A 331 -2.54 -6.96 -32.39
CA ALA A 331 -3.58 -5.96 -32.21
C ALA A 331 -4.98 -6.52 -32.55
N ASP A 332 -5.11 -7.26 -33.65
CA ASP A 332 -6.39 -7.82 -34.10
C ASP A 332 -6.90 -8.88 -33.14
N LEU A 333 -6.03 -9.80 -32.70
CA LEU A 333 -6.41 -10.87 -31.78
C LEU A 333 -6.87 -10.30 -30.44
N VAL A 334 -6.12 -9.35 -29.87
CA VAL A 334 -6.51 -8.70 -28.61
C VAL A 334 -7.76 -7.85 -28.79
N GLY A 335 -7.90 -7.15 -29.91
CA GLY A 335 -9.11 -6.41 -30.27
C GLY A 335 -10.36 -7.28 -30.26
N ILE A 336 -10.29 -8.47 -30.88
CA ILE A 336 -11.36 -9.48 -30.84
C ILE A 336 -11.65 -9.87 -29.39
N MET A 337 -10.63 -10.24 -28.62
CA MET A 337 -10.79 -10.68 -27.23
C MET A 337 -11.45 -9.63 -26.33
N LEU A 338 -11.09 -8.35 -26.49
CA LEU A 338 -11.67 -7.23 -25.73
C LEU A 338 -13.16 -7.02 -26.01
N GLN A 339 -13.62 -7.41 -27.21
CA GLN A 339 -15.01 -7.31 -27.65
C GLN A 339 -15.85 -8.56 -27.37
N MET A 340 -15.25 -9.68 -26.97
CA MET A 340 -15.99 -10.89 -26.64
C MET A 340 -16.87 -10.68 -25.40
N GLY A 341 -18.16 -10.98 -25.50
CA GLY A 341 -19.11 -10.93 -24.39
C GLY A 341 -18.92 -12.12 -23.44
N LEU A 342 -17.96 -12.03 -22.52
CA LEU A 342 -17.59 -13.11 -21.61
C LEU A 342 -17.85 -12.78 -20.13
N ILE A 343 -18.19 -11.54 -19.81
CA ILE A 343 -18.44 -11.10 -18.43
C ILE A 343 -19.93 -11.26 -18.15
N PRO A 344 -20.35 -12.17 -17.25
CA PRO A 344 -21.77 -12.34 -16.92
C PRO A 344 -22.37 -11.05 -16.39
N GLN A 345 -23.62 -10.77 -16.77
CA GLN A 345 -24.42 -9.65 -16.29
C GLN A 345 -25.71 -10.18 -15.63
N ASP A 346 -26.52 -9.26 -15.10
CA ASP A 346 -27.89 -9.59 -14.71
C ASP A 346 -28.67 -10.13 -15.94
N ASP A 347 -29.71 -10.94 -15.73
CA ASP A 347 -30.64 -11.41 -16.77
C ASP A 347 -30.07 -12.33 -17.88
N ASN A 348 -29.01 -13.11 -17.60
CA ASN A 348 -28.34 -14.03 -18.56
C ASN A 348 -27.69 -13.33 -19.76
N GLU A 349 -27.45 -12.02 -19.70
CA GLU A 349 -26.65 -11.32 -20.70
C GLU A 349 -25.15 -11.42 -20.39
N THR A 350 -24.31 -11.25 -21.41
CA THR A 350 -22.87 -11.09 -21.24
C THR A 350 -22.41 -9.74 -21.78
N ALA A 351 -21.39 -9.18 -21.13
CA ALA A 351 -20.72 -7.96 -21.55
C ALA A 351 -19.26 -8.22 -21.93
N SER A 352 -18.76 -7.42 -22.85
CA SER A 352 -17.34 -7.40 -23.18
C SER A 352 -16.54 -6.52 -22.23
N ILE A 353 -15.22 -6.66 -22.21
CA ILE A 353 -14.33 -5.79 -21.42
C ILE A 353 -14.54 -4.32 -21.86
N THR A 354 -14.61 -4.07 -23.16
CA THR A 354 -14.86 -2.74 -23.72
C THR A 354 -16.19 -2.16 -23.25
N GLN A 355 -17.27 -2.95 -23.26
CA GLN A 355 -18.56 -2.53 -22.71
C GLN A 355 -18.48 -2.26 -21.22
N MET A 356 -17.79 -3.11 -20.45
CA MET A 356 -17.66 -2.95 -19.00
C MET A 356 -16.86 -1.72 -18.60
N ILE A 357 -15.82 -1.36 -19.35
CA ILE A 357 -15.08 -0.10 -19.14
C ILE A 357 -16.03 1.09 -19.32
N SER A 358 -16.80 1.13 -20.41
CA SER A 358 -17.76 2.20 -20.69
C SER A 358 -18.95 2.23 -19.71
N ARG A 359 -19.41 1.07 -19.24
CA ARG A 359 -20.49 0.93 -18.24
C ARG A 359 -20.04 1.33 -16.85
N SER A 360 -18.84 0.95 -16.45
CA SER A 360 -18.34 1.14 -15.09
C SER A 360 -17.71 2.51 -14.92
N LEU A 361 -16.80 2.93 -15.79
CA LEU A 361 -16.13 4.21 -15.67
C LEU A 361 -16.83 5.26 -16.53
N LYS A 362 -17.20 6.39 -15.93
CA LYS A 362 -17.96 7.46 -16.59
C LYS A 362 -17.11 8.70 -16.82
N THR A 363 -16.39 9.12 -15.79
CA THR A 363 -15.63 10.36 -15.85
C THR A 363 -14.28 10.22 -15.16
N ILE A 364 -13.30 10.99 -15.63
CA ILE A 364 -12.01 11.18 -14.97
C ILE A 364 -11.76 12.68 -14.87
N GLU A 365 -11.47 13.15 -13.67
CA GLU A 365 -11.14 14.54 -13.40
C GLU A 365 -9.72 14.60 -12.84
N PHE A 366 -8.84 15.30 -13.55
CA PHE A 366 -7.50 15.62 -13.06
C PHE A 366 -7.59 16.94 -12.30
N HIS A 367 -7.32 16.92 -11.00
CA HIS A 367 -7.44 18.09 -10.16
C HIS A 367 -6.12 18.87 -10.12
N PRO A 368 -6.17 20.20 -9.90
CA PRO A 368 -4.97 21.03 -9.80
C PRO A 368 -4.13 20.71 -8.57
N ASP A 369 -4.68 19.98 -7.58
CA ASP A 369 -3.98 19.55 -6.38
C ASP A 369 -3.29 18.18 -6.53
N GLY A 370 -3.34 17.60 -7.72
CA GLY A 370 -2.74 16.30 -8.02
C GLY A 370 -3.64 15.12 -7.71
N ASN A 371 -4.88 15.28 -7.24
CA ASN A 371 -5.82 14.16 -7.16
C ASN A 371 -6.39 13.80 -8.54
N ILE A 372 -6.73 12.52 -8.70
CA ILE A 372 -7.59 12.04 -9.79
C ILE A 372 -8.89 11.56 -9.17
N ILE A 373 -10.01 12.11 -9.62
CA ILE A 373 -11.34 11.71 -9.20
C ILE A 373 -12.05 11.03 -10.37
N ALA A 374 -12.41 9.76 -10.17
CA ALA A 374 -13.19 8.98 -11.12
C ALA A 374 -14.67 9.01 -10.75
N GLY A 375 -15.54 9.27 -11.72
CA GLY A 375 -16.97 8.99 -11.63
C GLY A 375 -17.23 7.59 -12.19
N TYR A 376 -17.85 6.72 -11.42
CA TYR A 376 -18.07 5.32 -11.81
C TYR A 376 -19.40 4.77 -11.32
N VAL A 377 -19.83 3.66 -11.91
CA VAL A 377 -21.00 2.87 -11.52
C VAL A 377 -20.51 1.51 -11.04
N GLU A 378 -20.89 1.13 -9.82
CA GLU A 378 -20.49 -0.16 -9.25
C GLU A 378 -20.93 -1.32 -10.14
N ASN A 379 -19.98 -2.23 -10.42
CA ASN A 379 -20.16 -3.40 -11.28
C ASN A 379 -20.73 -3.09 -12.67
N GLY A 380 -20.63 -1.85 -13.15
CA GLY A 380 -21.16 -1.45 -14.46
C GLY A 380 -22.68 -1.62 -14.60
N LYS A 381 -23.42 -1.61 -13.49
CA LYS A 381 -24.87 -1.83 -13.50
C LYS A 381 -25.59 -0.77 -14.34
N VAL A 382 -26.29 -1.19 -15.38
CA VAL A 382 -27.04 -0.29 -16.26
C VAL A 382 -28.09 0.50 -15.44
N GLY A 383 -28.13 1.82 -15.63
CA GLY A 383 -29.00 2.73 -14.86
C GLY A 383 -28.61 2.92 -13.38
N GLY A 384 -27.47 2.38 -12.95
CA GLY A 384 -26.94 2.57 -11.60
C GLY A 384 -26.50 4.02 -11.33
N PRO A 385 -26.49 4.47 -10.06
CA PRO A 385 -26.04 5.80 -9.71
C PRO A 385 -24.54 5.94 -9.98
N VAL A 386 -24.13 7.11 -10.49
CA VAL A 386 -22.72 7.47 -10.61
C VAL A 386 -22.21 7.93 -9.25
N ILE A 387 -21.18 7.27 -8.76
CA ILE A 387 -20.47 7.60 -7.52
C ILE A 387 -19.06 8.09 -7.82
N GLN A 388 -18.50 8.90 -6.93
CA GLN A 388 -17.14 9.42 -7.08
C GLN A 388 -16.14 8.61 -6.25
N SER A 389 -14.96 8.38 -6.80
CA SER A 389 -13.84 7.85 -6.02
C SER A 389 -13.42 8.86 -4.95
N PRO A 390 -13.02 8.41 -3.76
CA PRO A 390 -12.50 9.32 -2.73
C PRO A 390 -11.20 9.98 -3.20
N ALA A 391 -10.97 11.22 -2.78
CA ALA A 391 -9.68 11.87 -2.94
C ALA A 391 -8.59 11.09 -2.20
N GLY A 392 -7.35 11.18 -2.68
CA GLY A 392 -6.22 10.43 -2.13
C GLY A 392 -6.20 8.94 -2.50
N LEU A 393 -7.15 8.45 -3.31
CA LEU A 393 -7.11 7.10 -3.89
C LEU A 393 -6.07 7.01 -5.02
N ALA A 394 -6.11 8.00 -5.92
CA ALA A 394 -5.20 8.13 -7.04
C ALA A 394 -4.70 9.58 -7.11
N GLN A 395 -3.39 9.74 -7.30
CA GLN A 395 -2.74 11.04 -7.45
C GLN A 395 -1.79 11.03 -8.66
N TYR A 396 -1.46 12.21 -9.18
CA TYR A 396 -0.55 12.34 -10.31
C TYR A 396 0.35 13.56 -10.20
N VAL A 397 1.50 13.47 -10.87
CA VAL A 397 2.34 14.63 -11.23
C VAL A 397 2.78 14.50 -12.68
N ILE A 398 3.12 15.62 -13.31
CA ILE A 398 3.70 15.61 -14.65
C ILE A 398 5.22 15.49 -14.54
N ALA A 399 5.78 14.36 -14.97
CA ALA A 399 7.22 14.14 -14.97
C ALA A 399 7.89 14.83 -16.16
N SER A 400 7.25 14.81 -17.33
CA SER A 400 7.68 15.51 -18.54
C SER A 400 6.50 15.67 -19.50
N ASP A 401 6.69 16.40 -20.59
CA ASP A 401 5.64 16.56 -21.59
C ASP A 401 5.18 15.19 -22.13
N GLY A 402 3.88 14.94 -22.12
CA GLY A 402 3.27 13.67 -22.48
C GLY A 402 3.46 12.52 -21.49
N THR A 403 4.12 12.72 -20.32
CA THR A 403 4.30 11.67 -19.31
C THR A 403 3.89 12.14 -17.91
N LEU A 404 2.96 11.42 -17.31
CA LEU A 404 2.59 11.56 -15.90
C LEU A 404 3.09 10.37 -15.08
N LEU A 405 3.33 10.59 -13.79
CA LEU A 405 3.50 9.54 -12.80
C LEU A 405 2.21 9.38 -12.01
N LEU A 406 1.62 8.19 -12.07
CA LEU A 406 0.40 7.82 -11.37
C LEU A 406 0.72 7.15 -10.04
N TYR A 407 0.23 7.70 -8.94
CA TYR A 407 0.36 7.16 -7.60
C TYR A 407 -0.98 6.59 -7.16
N LEU A 408 -0.97 5.34 -6.69
CA LEU A 408 -2.16 4.66 -6.19
C LEU A 408 -2.01 4.44 -4.68
N ASN A 409 -3.08 4.59 -3.92
CA ASN A 409 -3.11 4.32 -2.49
C ASN A 409 -3.52 2.86 -2.25
N PRO A 410 -2.58 1.94 -2.01
CA PRO A 410 -2.90 0.52 -1.95
C PRO A 410 -3.74 0.16 -0.73
N GLN A 411 -3.57 0.84 0.42
CA GLN A 411 -4.41 0.62 1.60
C GLN A 411 -5.88 0.95 1.32
N ALA A 412 -6.14 2.09 0.66
CA ALA A 412 -7.49 2.48 0.27
C ALA A 412 -8.11 1.48 -0.75
N ILE A 413 -7.29 0.98 -1.68
CA ILE A 413 -7.72 -0.04 -2.67
C ILE A 413 -8.04 -1.36 -1.97
N ILE A 414 -7.14 -1.88 -1.14
CA ILE A 414 -7.30 -3.17 -0.46
C ILE A 414 -8.54 -3.16 0.44
N MET A 415 -8.80 -2.07 1.18
CA MET A 415 -10.04 -1.95 1.96
C MET A 415 -11.30 -2.05 1.11
N ASN A 416 -11.27 -1.63 -0.16
CA ASN A 416 -12.42 -1.74 -1.07
C ASN A 416 -12.51 -3.13 -1.71
N VAL A 417 -11.37 -3.75 -2.03
CA VAL A 417 -11.31 -5.10 -2.63
C VAL A 417 -11.65 -6.19 -1.60
N MET A 418 -11.13 -6.10 -0.38
CA MET A 418 -11.42 -7.07 0.70
C MET A 418 -12.90 -7.07 1.11
N LYS A 419 -13.62 -5.95 0.93
CA LYS A 419 -15.08 -5.92 1.10
C LYS A 419 -15.82 -6.75 0.03
N ALA A 420 -15.18 -7.01 -1.11
CA ALA A 420 -15.78 -7.63 -2.29
C ALA A 420 -15.46 -9.13 -2.46
N GLN A 421 -14.62 -9.74 -1.63
CA GLN A 421 -14.28 -11.16 -1.75
C GLN A 421 -14.51 -11.97 -0.47
N ASN A 422 -15.32 -13.01 -0.60
CA ASN A 422 -15.15 -14.30 0.05
C ASN A 422 -15.20 -15.37 -1.05
N GLU A 423 -14.43 -16.44 -0.84
CA GLU A 423 -14.31 -17.67 -1.65
C GLU A 423 -13.12 -17.73 -2.62
N ALA A 424 -11.99 -18.26 -2.11
CA ALA A 424 -10.91 -18.77 -2.94
C ALA A 424 -11.17 -20.25 -3.29
N ALA A 425 -11.33 -20.54 -4.58
CA ALA A 425 -11.35 -21.89 -5.10
C ALA A 425 -9.95 -22.52 -5.02
N LYS A 426 -9.87 -23.73 -4.45
CA LYS A 426 -8.66 -24.55 -4.39
C LYS A 426 -8.31 -25.06 -5.79
N SER A 427 -7.38 -24.41 -6.48
CA SER A 427 -6.78 -24.97 -7.70
C SER A 427 -5.49 -25.74 -7.37
N ARG A 428 -5.16 -26.70 -8.24
CA ARG A 428 -4.01 -27.61 -8.10
C ARG A 428 -2.71 -26.80 -8.14
N ALA A 429 -1.86 -26.94 -7.12
CA ALA A 429 -0.60 -26.21 -7.01
C ALA A 429 0.36 -26.57 -8.16
N ILE A 430 0.50 -25.66 -9.13
CA ILE A 430 1.63 -25.65 -10.07
C ILE A 430 2.86 -25.18 -9.29
N ASP A 431 3.98 -25.88 -9.43
CA ASP A 431 5.24 -25.44 -8.83
C ASP A 431 5.85 -24.28 -9.65
N PHE A 432 5.57 -23.06 -9.21
CA PHE A 432 6.13 -21.84 -9.79
C PHE A 432 7.52 -21.49 -9.24
N SER A 433 8.10 -22.29 -8.33
CA SER A 433 9.40 -21.98 -7.72
C SER A 433 10.53 -21.86 -8.75
N LYS A 434 10.45 -22.59 -9.87
CA LYS A 434 11.41 -22.47 -11.00
C LYS A 434 11.39 -21.10 -11.69
N TYR A 435 10.37 -20.28 -11.46
CA TYR A 435 10.23 -18.92 -11.96
C TYR A 435 10.48 -17.85 -10.90
N GLN A 436 11.04 -18.22 -9.73
CA GLN A 436 11.27 -17.29 -8.62
C GLN A 436 12.05 -16.04 -9.06
N ALA A 437 13.07 -16.17 -9.91
CA ALA A 437 13.83 -15.04 -10.42
C ALA A 437 12.97 -14.05 -11.24
N THR A 438 12.02 -14.57 -12.04
CA THR A 438 11.06 -13.74 -12.77
C THR A 438 10.11 -13.03 -11.81
N ILE A 439 9.59 -13.76 -10.82
CA ILE A 439 8.68 -13.22 -9.80
C ILE A 439 9.37 -12.11 -9.00
N ASP A 440 10.62 -12.34 -8.59
CA ASP A 440 11.45 -11.38 -7.88
C ASP A 440 11.67 -10.09 -8.69
N GLY A 441 12.01 -10.20 -9.97
CA GLY A 441 12.19 -9.04 -10.83
C GLY A 441 10.90 -8.24 -11.03
N LEU A 442 9.77 -8.93 -11.18
CA LEU A 442 8.45 -8.28 -11.27
C LEU A 442 8.04 -7.63 -9.94
N ALA A 443 8.35 -8.27 -8.81
CA ALA A 443 8.10 -7.74 -7.48
C ALA A 443 8.91 -6.45 -7.22
N GLU A 444 10.19 -6.43 -7.60
CA GLU A 444 11.05 -5.26 -7.49
C GLU A 444 10.54 -4.10 -8.38
N MET A 445 10.15 -4.39 -9.62
CA MET A 445 9.56 -3.40 -10.52
C MET A 445 8.24 -2.85 -9.97
N LEU A 446 7.35 -3.72 -9.48
CA LEU A 446 6.08 -3.30 -8.87
C LEU A 446 6.30 -2.46 -7.62
N ALA A 447 7.20 -2.87 -6.72
CA ALA A 447 7.53 -2.13 -5.51
C ALA A 447 8.04 -0.72 -5.84
N ARG A 448 8.86 -0.61 -6.89
CA ARG A 448 9.31 0.69 -7.41
C ARG A 448 8.15 1.53 -7.94
N CYS A 449 7.26 0.99 -8.76
CA CYS A 449 6.10 1.74 -9.27
C CYS A 449 5.13 2.17 -8.17
N VAL A 450 4.92 1.33 -7.16
CA VAL A 450 4.09 1.68 -5.99
C VAL A 450 4.71 2.85 -5.22
N SER A 451 6.04 2.92 -5.11
CA SER A 451 6.72 3.99 -4.38
C SER A 451 6.92 5.28 -5.20
N GLU A 452 7.39 5.14 -6.43
CA GLU A 452 7.85 6.23 -7.31
C GLU A 452 6.79 6.69 -8.32
N GLY A 453 5.70 5.95 -8.45
CA GLY A 453 4.62 6.20 -9.40
C GLY A 453 4.75 5.36 -10.67
N PHE A 454 3.60 4.99 -11.24
CA PHE A 454 3.50 4.30 -12.53
C PHE A 454 3.70 5.30 -13.66
N PRO A 455 4.66 5.07 -14.59
CA PRO A 455 4.83 5.94 -15.74
C PRO A 455 3.69 5.72 -16.74
N ILE A 456 2.91 6.76 -16.99
CA ILE A 456 1.76 6.74 -17.89
C ILE A 456 1.95 7.84 -18.92
N THR A 457 1.80 7.47 -20.18
CA THR A 457 1.80 8.41 -21.31
C THR A 457 0.40 9.02 -21.45
N TYR A 458 0.35 10.32 -21.75
CA TYR A 458 -0.88 11.00 -22.14
C TYR A 458 -0.66 11.79 -23.44
N ALA A 459 -1.65 11.77 -24.32
CA ALA A 459 -1.59 12.49 -25.60
C ALA A 459 -2.97 12.96 -26.04
N ASN A 460 -3.06 14.22 -26.50
CA ASN A 460 -4.26 14.79 -27.09
C ASN A 460 -4.47 14.19 -28.49
N GLY A 461 -5.30 13.17 -28.58
CA GLY A 461 -5.51 12.42 -29.82
C GLY A 461 -5.92 10.99 -29.58
N ILE A 462 -6.21 10.29 -30.69
CA ILE A 462 -6.56 8.87 -30.73
C ILE A 462 -5.95 8.22 -31.97
N TYR A 463 -5.70 6.91 -31.93
CA TYR A 463 -5.47 6.15 -33.15
C TYR A 463 -6.79 5.96 -33.90
N LYS A 464 -6.81 6.27 -35.19
CA LYS A 464 -7.89 5.81 -36.06
C LYS A 464 -7.67 4.34 -36.43
N ALA A 465 -8.76 3.59 -36.47
CA ALA A 465 -8.75 2.25 -37.02
C ALA A 465 -8.37 2.31 -38.49
N ALA A 466 -7.56 1.35 -38.94
CA ALA A 466 -7.30 1.12 -40.36
C ALA A 466 -8.63 0.84 -41.07
N THR A 467 -8.89 1.54 -42.17
CA THR A 467 -10.15 1.40 -42.91
C THR A 467 -10.06 0.36 -44.03
N GLU A 468 -8.85 0.03 -44.47
CA GLU A 468 -8.58 -1.00 -45.47
C GLU A 468 -7.49 -1.98 -45.02
N GLU A 469 -7.53 -3.20 -45.56
CA GLU A 469 -6.54 -4.25 -45.27
C GLU A 469 -5.15 -3.83 -45.75
N GLY A 470 -4.24 -3.58 -44.80
CA GLY A 470 -2.87 -3.13 -45.08
C GLY A 470 -2.60 -1.64 -44.85
N GLU A 471 -3.59 -0.86 -44.38
CA GLU A 471 -3.35 0.49 -43.85
C GLU A 471 -2.82 0.42 -42.41
N ASP A 472 -1.84 1.27 -42.09
CA ASP A 472 -1.35 1.44 -40.72
C ASP A 472 -2.28 2.39 -39.94
N SER A 473 -2.56 2.05 -38.68
CA SER A 473 -3.29 2.93 -37.77
C SER A 473 -2.53 4.24 -37.54
N GLU A 474 -3.13 5.38 -37.89
CA GLU A 474 -2.54 6.70 -37.71
C GLU A 474 -3.01 7.34 -36.39
N PHE A 475 -2.06 7.92 -35.62
CA PHE A 475 -2.40 8.73 -34.46
C PHE A 475 -2.82 10.14 -34.89
N ILE A 476 -4.04 10.53 -34.55
CA ILE A 476 -4.60 11.82 -34.93
C ILE A 476 -4.69 12.71 -33.71
N ASN A 477 -3.93 13.80 -33.75
CA ASN A 477 -3.98 14.82 -32.72
C ASN A 477 -5.33 15.54 -32.75
N THR A 478 -5.98 15.62 -31.60
CA THR A 478 -7.23 16.38 -31.42
C THR A 478 -7.33 16.86 -29.98
N ASP A 479 -7.85 18.07 -29.79
CA ASP A 479 -8.09 18.63 -28.46
C ASP A 479 -9.35 18.06 -27.79
N ASP A 480 -10.17 17.29 -28.52
CA ASP A 480 -11.42 16.73 -28.03
C ASP A 480 -11.24 15.37 -27.34
N ASN A 481 -10.13 14.68 -27.60
CA ASN A 481 -9.85 13.37 -27.04
C ASN A 481 -8.47 13.33 -26.36
N LEU A 482 -8.39 12.54 -25.30
CA LEU A 482 -7.17 12.29 -24.55
C LEU A 482 -6.95 10.79 -24.45
N SER A 483 -5.84 10.30 -25.01
CA SER A 483 -5.37 8.94 -24.78
C SER A 483 -4.48 8.92 -23.54
N VAL A 484 -4.76 8.01 -22.60
CA VAL A 484 -3.98 7.80 -21.36
C VAL A 484 -3.59 6.33 -21.28
N TYR A 485 -2.31 6.02 -21.41
CA TYR A 485 -1.85 4.64 -21.60
C TYR A 485 -0.46 4.35 -21.02
N ALA A 486 -0.27 3.09 -20.63
CA ALA A 486 1.05 2.53 -20.40
C ALA A 486 1.72 2.27 -21.76
N ASN A 487 2.98 2.68 -21.92
CA ASN A 487 3.68 2.63 -23.20
C ASN A 487 4.59 1.40 -23.32
N THR A 488 5.31 1.31 -24.44
CA THR A 488 6.20 0.18 -24.75
C THR A 488 7.35 0.04 -23.77
N GLU A 489 7.94 1.15 -23.33
CA GLU A 489 9.06 1.15 -22.38
C GLU A 489 8.66 0.55 -21.03
N PHE A 490 7.39 0.70 -20.65
CA PHE A 490 6.86 0.12 -19.41
C PHE A 490 6.34 -1.31 -19.60
N ILE A 491 5.54 -1.58 -20.64
CA ILE A 491 4.85 -2.87 -20.81
C ILE A 491 5.80 -3.97 -21.32
N LEU A 492 6.65 -3.66 -22.31
CA LEU A 492 7.45 -4.68 -22.99
C LEU A 492 8.42 -5.42 -22.05
N PRO A 493 9.12 -4.77 -21.10
CA PRO A 493 9.93 -5.48 -20.11
C PRO A 493 9.14 -6.51 -19.29
N ILE A 494 7.90 -6.18 -18.91
CA ILE A 494 7.00 -7.08 -18.17
C ILE A 494 6.69 -8.30 -19.01
N LEU A 495 6.30 -8.08 -20.28
CA LEU A 495 6.01 -9.16 -21.22
C LEU A 495 7.24 -10.04 -21.45
N LYS A 496 8.42 -9.46 -21.62
CA LYS A 496 9.67 -10.21 -21.78
C LYS A 496 10.02 -11.04 -20.55
N ALA A 497 9.70 -10.56 -19.35
CA ALA A 497 9.93 -11.31 -18.12
C ALA A 497 9.02 -12.56 -18.03
N VAL A 498 7.74 -12.45 -18.43
CA VAL A 498 6.77 -13.56 -18.33
C VAL A 498 6.74 -14.48 -19.54
N ALA A 499 7.13 -13.99 -20.73
CA ALA A 499 7.09 -14.74 -21.98
C ALA A 499 7.75 -16.13 -21.91
N PRO A 500 8.93 -16.32 -21.27
CA PRO A 500 9.56 -17.64 -21.17
C PRO A 500 8.73 -18.69 -20.44
N ILE A 501 7.81 -18.29 -19.55
CA ILE A 501 6.91 -19.20 -18.82
C ILE A 501 6.05 -19.99 -19.82
N PHE A 502 5.68 -19.37 -20.94
CA PHE A 502 4.87 -20.01 -21.98
C PHE A 502 5.62 -21.07 -22.79
N ASN A 503 6.94 -21.23 -22.63
CA ASN A 503 7.67 -22.37 -23.21
C ASN A 503 7.42 -23.68 -22.45
N ASP A 504 6.93 -23.60 -21.22
CA ASP A 504 6.64 -24.75 -20.38
C ASP A 504 5.31 -25.42 -20.77
N GLU A 505 5.42 -26.68 -21.20
CA GLU A 505 4.26 -27.47 -21.59
C GLU A 505 3.30 -27.72 -20.43
N GLU A 506 3.79 -27.92 -19.21
CA GLU A 506 2.93 -28.16 -18.04
C GLU A 506 2.08 -26.92 -17.72
N VAL A 507 2.67 -25.73 -17.84
CA VAL A 507 1.95 -24.47 -17.63
C VAL A 507 0.90 -24.27 -18.72
N ARG A 508 1.26 -24.44 -20.01
CA ARG A 508 0.30 -24.33 -21.12
C ARG A 508 -0.85 -25.33 -20.99
N GLN A 509 -0.54 -26.59 -20.69
CA GLN A 509 -1.56 -27.63 -20.49
C GLN A 509 -2.49 -27.31 -19.32
N THR A 510 -1.95 -26.71 -18.25
CA THR A 510 -2.78 -26.29 -17.12
C THR A 510 -3.72 -25.16 -17.48
N ILE A 511 -3.24 -24.12 -18.20
CA ILE A 511 -4.08 -23.02 -18.71
C ILE A 511 -5.20 -23.58 -19.60
N MET A 512 -4.87 -24.49 -20.52
CA MET A 512 -5.86 -25.11 -21.41
C MET A 512 -6.87 -25.97 -20.66
N ASN A 513 -6.43 -26.73 -19.65
CA ASN A 513 -7.34 -27.53 -18.82
C ASN A 513 -8.28 -26.64 -17.99
N LEU A 514 -7.79 -25.52 -17.45
CA LEU A 514 -8.61 -24.55 -16.72
C LEU A 514 -9.65 -23.90 -17.65
N ALA A 515 -9.24 -23.49 -18.85
CA ALA A 515 -10.17 -23.00 -19.87
C ALA A 515 -11.21 -24.06 -20.27
N GLY A 516 -10.79 -25.32 -20.42
CA GLY A 516 -11.66 -26.46 -20.75
C GLY A 516 -12.70 -26.80 -19.68
N GLN A 517 -12.45 -26.43 -18.42
CA GLN A 517 -13.37 -26.65 -17.29
C GLN A 517 -14.45 -25.59 -17.18
N ASN A 518 -14.28 -24.44 -17.83
CA ASN A 518 -15.30 -23.40 -17.87
C ASN A 518 -16.17 -23.61 -19.12
N GLU A 519 -17.48 -23.74 -18.93
CA GLU A 519 -18.45 -23.98 -20.01
C GLU A 519 -18.36 -22.92 -21.12
N ASP A 520 -18.08 -21.66 -20.76
CA ASP A 520 -17.96 -20.53 -21.70
C ASP A 520 -16.66 -20.59 -22.54
N PHE A 521 -15.61 -21.24 -22.02
CA PHE A 521 -14.29 -21.32 -22.66
C PHE A 521 -13.94 -22.71 -23.20
N ALA A 522 -14.78 -23.73 -22.95
CA ALA A 522 -14.48 -25.11 -23.32
C ALA A 522 -14.24 -25.29 -24.83
N ALA A 523 -15.00 -24.58 -25.66
CA ALA A 523 -14.84 -24.58 -27.12
C ALA A 523 -13.56 -23.87 -27.60
N MET A 524 -13.00 -22.97 -26.78
CA MET A 524 -11.80 -22.19 -27.10
C MET A 524 -10.52 -22.84 -26.59
N ALA A 525 -10.60 -23.76 -25.63
CA ALA A 525 -9.43 -24.40 -25.04
C ALA A 525 -8.45 -25.01 -26.07
N PRO A 526 -8.90 -25.69 -27.15
CA PRO A 526 -7.99 -26.19 -28.18
C PRO A 526 -7.28 -25.08 -28.98
N MET A 527 -7.92 -23.90 -29.11
CA MET A 527 -7.38 -22.75 -29.84
C MET A 527 -6.25 -22.07 -29.07
N LEU A 528 -6.26 -22.17 -27.74
CA LEU A 528 -5.28 -21.54 -26.86
C LEU A 528 -3.87 -22.12 -27.03
N ASP A 529 -3.71 -23.39 -27.41
CA ASP A 529 -2.37 -23.99 -27.53
C ASP A 529 -1.48 -23.22 -28.53
N GLY A 530 -2.03 -22.91 -29.71
CA GLY A 530 -1.34 -22.14 -30.74
C GLY A 530 -1.01 -20.72 -30.26
N ILE A 531 -1.96 -20.08 -29.57
CA ILE A 531 -1.79 -18.71 -29.05
C ILE A 531 -0.68 -18.70 -28.00
N LEU A 532 -0.77 -19.58 -27.00
CA LEU A 532 0.19 -19.70 -25.90
C LEU A 532 1.59 -20.04 -26.42
N LYS A 533 1.72 -20.93 -27.40
CA LYS A 533 3.01 -21.24 -28.05
C LYS A 533 3.60 -20.06 -28.82
N SER A 534 2.76 -19.15 -29.32
CA SER A 534 3.22 -18.00 -30.09
C SER A 534 3.67 -16.83 -29.21
N VAL A 535 3.30 -16.80 -27.92
CA VAL A 535 3.62 -15.68 -27.01
C VAL A 535 5.11 -15.32 -27.00
N PRO A 536 6.07 -16.26 -26.84
CA PRO A 536 7.49 -15.89 -26.79
C PRO A 536 7.98 -15.19 -28.05
N ASP A 537 7.63 -15.71 -29.23
CA ASP A 537 8.05 -15.16 -30.52
C ASP A 537 7.37 -13.81 -30.81
N VAL A 538 6.08 -13.67 -30.47
CA VAL A 538 5.36 -12.40 -30.59
C VAL A 538 5.97 -11.32 -29.71
N VAL A 539 6.27 -11.65 -28.44
CA VAL A 539 6.90 -10.71 -27.50
C VAL A 539 8.30 -10.33 -27.95
N GLU A 540 9.09 -11.28 -28.46
CA GLU A 540 10.43 -10.99 -28.97
C GLU A 540 10.39 -10.09 -30.23
N GLY A 541 9.42 -10.33 -31.11
CA GLY A 541 9.19 -9.51 -32.30
C GLY A 541 8.48 -8.18 -32.06
N THR A 542 8.08 -7.87 -30.83
CA THR A 542 7.30 -6.66 -30.51
C THR A 542 8.16 -5.40 -30.61
N THR A 543 7.75 -4.47 -31.47
CA THR A 543 8.38 -3.15 -31.64
C THR A 543 7.63 -2.06 -30.90
N LYS A 544 6.32 -2.22 -30.73
CA LYS A 544 5.46 -1.27 -30.05
C LYS A 544 4.31 -2.00 -29.37
N ILE A 545 4.07 -1.64 -28.13
CA ILE A 545 2.88 -2.03 -27.38
C ILE A 545 2.43 -0.89 -26.47
N GLU A 546 1.14 -0.59 -26.49
CA GLU A 546 0.51 0.46 -25.69
C GLU A 546 -0.86 -0.04 -25.23
N ALA A 547 -1.21 0.20 -23.96
CA ALA A 547 -2.49 -0.20 -23.42
C ALA A 547 -3.02 0.85 -22.43
N GLY A 548 -4.27 1.25 -22.61
CA GLY A 548 -4.89 2.28 -21.79
C GLY A 548 -6.32 2.59 -22.22
N ILE A 549 -6.73 3.83 -21.95
CA ILE A 549 -8.08 4.32 -22.20
C ILE A 549 -8.07 5.58 -23.06
N ILE A 550 -9.17 5.75 -23.78
CA ILE A 550 -9.51 6.96 -24.51
C ILE A 550 -10.56 7.71 -23.70
N LEU A 551 -10.36 9.02 -23.59
CA LEU A 551 -11.27 9.94 -22.95
C LEU A 551 -11.68 11.03 -23.94
N THR A 552 -12.84 11.63 -23.72
CA THR A 552 -13.36 12.73 -24.54
C THR A 552 -13.86 13.90 -23.69
N LYS A 553 -13.80 15.12 -24.23
CA LYS A 553 -14.37 16.31 -23.57
C LYS A 553 -15.89 16.34 -23.62
N ASN A 554 -16.48 15.73 -24.64
CA ASN A 554 -17.92 15.79 -24.86
C ASN A 554 -18.62 14.72 -24.03
N GLU A 555 -19.62 15.14 -23.26
CA GLU A 555 -20.49 14.19 -22.57
C GLU A 555 -21.18 13.27 -23.59
N PRO A 556 -21.05 11.94 -23.47
CA PRO A 556 -21.65 11.02 -24.42
C PRO A 556 -23.18 11.16 -24.41
N ILE A 557 -23.77 11.28 -25.60
CA ILE A 557 -25.23 11.23 -25.74
C ILE A 557 -25.66 9.78 -25.58
N VAL A 558 -26.19 9.41 -24.42
CA VAL A 558 -26.80 8.10 -24.21
C VAL A 558 -28.24 8.18 -24.69
N SER A 559 -28.54 7.69 -25.90
CA SER A 559 -29.93 7.51 -26.31
C SER A 559 -30.50 6.30 -25.56
N GLU A 560 -31.09 6.54 -24.39
CA GLU A 560 -31.92 5.57 -23.70
C GLU A 560 -33.23 5.38 -24.48
N THR A 561 -33.18 4.63 -25.58
CA THR A 561 -34.40 4.02 -26.12
C THR A 561 -34.32 2.55 -25.75
N PRO A 562 -35.18 2.04 -24.85
CA PRO A 562 -35.32 0.61 -24.68
C PRO A 562 -35.70 0.03 -26.04
N ALA A 563 -35.00 -1.03 -26.48
CA ALA A 563 -35.47 -1.81 -27.62
C ALA A 563 -36.90 -2.29 -27.30
N GLU A 564 -37.89 -1.83 -28.10
CA GLU A 564 -39.28 -2.30 -28.03
C GLU A 564 -39.45 -3.71 -28.60
#